data_AF-A0A8J2M3S3-F1
#
_entry.id   AF-A0A8J2M3S3-F1
#
_cell.length_a   1.000
_cell.length_b   1.000
_cell.length_c   1.000
_cell.angle_alpha   90.00
_cell.angle_beta   90.00
_cell.angle_gamma   90.00
#
_symmetry.space_group_name_H-M   'P 1'
#
loop_
_entity.id
_entity.type
_entity.pdbx_description
1 polymer ?
#
loop_
_entity_poly.entity_id
_entity_poly.type
_entity_poly.pdbx_seq_one_letter_code
_entity_poly.pdbx_strand_id
1 'polypeptide(L)'
;MHLLSNPLYSKFYDLVKRKEISLLMVTVLPTLSPLAQRRILSVLDDCPENAENRGAVAFVRNVEPILQNGPQCGLVAVQMVAQAYGLPIRNMEEIFYHAKQKGYTNYGEMFSADWLADVAVSLWPMLDVTVENIPSTIRMEQFIQENALLLIPYDCDKNHQPCNRGGHSAHWCLVIGFLCPVKELVTITWNTAIAHTCSKATHVFCIHGKSRHLAVWKYSQLVASNFNLREASRKMIDYVIPSSDLSTLRNRCLVVRCHRDTTAFNAIT
;
A
#
# COMPACT_ATOMS: atom_id res chain seq x y z
N MET A 1 -39.85 13.68 41.08
CA MET A 1 -38.49 14.17 41.38
C MET A 1 -37.67 14.01 40.11
N HIS A 2 -37.64 15.06 39.29
CA HIS A 2 -36.92 15.11 38.02
C HIS A 2 -35.41 15.12 38.29
N LEU A 3 -34.70 14.08 37.85
CA LEU A 3 -33.27 14.16 37.61
C LEU A 3 -33.06 14.23 36.10
N LEU A 4 -32.60 15.41 35.70
CA LEU A 4 -32.29 15.83 34.35
C LEU A 4 -31.27 14.86 33.72
N SER A 5 -31.68 14.20 32.64
CA SER A 5 -30.78 13.54 31.69
C SER A 5 -29.89 14.60 31.05
N ASN A 6 -28.68 14.78 31.58
CA ASN A 6 -27.73 15.79 31.12
C ASN A 6 -27.20 15.41 29.72
N PRO A 7 -27.49 16.17 28.64
CA PRO A 7 -27.13 15.82 27.26
C PRO A 7 -25.61 15.79 27.02
N LEU A 8 -24.83 16.44 27.89
CA LEU A 8 -23.38 16.43 27.84
C LEU A 8 -22.79 15.09 28.29
N TYR A 9 -23.44 14.38 29.22
CA TYR A 9 -22.95 13.10 29.74
C TYR A 9 -23.13 11.95 28.73
N SER A 10 -24.26 11.97 27.98
CA SER A 10 -24.50 11.06 26.85
C SER A 10 -23.54 11.34 25.70
N LYS A 11 -23.30 12.61 25.35
CA LYS A 11 -22.30 12.96 24.32
C LYS A 11 -20.87 12.59 24.71
N PHE A 12 -20.50 12.67 25.99
CA PHE A 12 -19.17 12.25 26.46
C PHE A 12 -19.01 10.73 26.42
N TYR A 13 -20.02 9.97 26.83
CA TYR A 13 -20.03 8.50 26.70
C TYR A 13 -20.01 8.03 25.25
N ASP A 14 -20.72 8.72 24.35
CA ASP A 14 -20.69 8.41 22.91
C ASP A 14 -19.37 8.82 22.24
N LEU A 15 -18.72 9.91 22.69
CA LEU A 15 -17.41 10.32 22.19
C LEU A 15 -16.29 9.39 22.70
N VAL A 16 -16.41 8.91 23.95
CA VAL A 16 -15.51 7.90 24.53
C VAL A 16 -15.73 6.55 23.86
N LYS A 17 -16.97 6.09 23.63
CA LYS A 17 -17.24 4.88 22.84
C LYS A 17 -16.80 5.00 21.38
N ARG A 18 -16.99 6.14 20.71
CA ARG A 18 -16.51 6.34 19.33
C ARG A 18 -14.98 6.36 19.25
N LYS A 19 -14.30 6.92 20.26
CA LYS A 19 -12.83 6.83 20.39
C LYS A 19 -12.35 5.43 20.79
N GLU A 20 -13.07 4.72 21.66
CA GLU A 20 -12.73 3.34 22.05
C GLU A 20 -13.01 2.33 20.93
N ILE A 21 -14.03 2.54 20.09
CA ILE A 21 -14.29 1.73 18.90
C ILE A 21 -13.24 2.02 17.80
N SER A 22 -12.66 3.23 17.76
CA SER A 22 -11.46 3.48 16.94
C SER A 22 -10.17 2.94 17.58
N LEU A 23 -10.21 2.54 18.86
CA LEU A 23 -9.05 2.06 19.64
C LEU A 23 -9.09 0.55 19.92
N LEU A 24 -10.16 -0.16 19.51
CA LEU A 24 -10.23 -1.62 19.53
C LEU A 24 -9.66 -2.23 18.25
N MET A 25 -8.53 -1.71 17.77
CA MET A 25 -7.58 -2.56 17.10
C MET A 25 -6.88 -3.35 18.21
N VAL A 26 -7.48 -4.46 18.66
CA VAL A 26 -6.71 -5.50 19.33
C VAL A 26 -5.49 -5.70 18.46
N THR A 27 -4.31 -5.39 18.97
CA THR A 27 -3.02 -5.52 18.27
C THR A 27 -2.75 -7.01 18.09
N VAL A 28 -3.49 -7.64 17.18
CA VAL A 28 -3.24 -8.98 16.72
C VAL A 28 -1.89 -8.91 16.02
N LEU A 29 -0.92 -9.63 16.58
CA LEU A 29 0.39 -9.76 15.97
C LEU A 29 0.19 -10.22 14.51
N PRO A 30 0.81 -9.58 13.53
CA PRO A 30 0.59 -9.94 12.14
C PRO A 30 1.04 -11.38 11.90
N THR A 31 0.25 -12.13 11.12
CA THR A 31 0.66 -13.45 10.65
C THR A 31 1.75 -13.29 9.59
N LEU A 32 3.01 -13.50 9.98
CA LEU A 32 4.15 -13.36 9.10
C LEU A 32 4.76 -14.71 8.75
N SER A 33 5.00 -14.95 7.47
CA SER A 33 5.74 -16.14 7.02
C SER A 33 7.18 -16.17 7.58
N PRO A 34 7.81 -17.35 7.72
CA PRO A 34 9.20 -17.44 8.16
C PRO A 34 10.17 -16.61 7.31
N LEU A 35 9.89 -16.48 6.00
CA LEU A 35 10.69 -15.63 5.11
C LEU A 35 10.52 -14.14 5.41
N ALA A 36 9.29 -13.70 5.69
CA ALA A 36 9.02 -12.31 6.08
C ALA A 36 9.71 -11.96 7.42
N GLN A 37 9.65 -12.88 8.39
CA GLN A 37 10.34 -12.72 9.68
C GLN A 37 11.85 -12.59 9.48
N ARG A 38 12.48 -13.46 8.68
CA ARG A 38 13.92 -13.34 8.36
C ARG A 38 14.28 -12.02 7.69
N ARG A 39 13.43 -11.53 6.78
CA ARG A 39 13.64 -10.22 6.12
C ARG A 39 13.59 -9.07 7.13
N ILE A 40 12.63 -9.10 8.06
CA ILE A 40 12.51 -8.10 9.13
C ILE A 40 13.75 -8.14 10.02
N LEU A 41 14.19 -9.34 10.45
CA LEU A 41 15.38 -9.49 11.28
C LEU A 41 16.64 -8.94 10.59
N SER A 42 16.84 -9.24 9.31
CA SER A 42 17.94 -8.66 8.53
C SER A 42 17.92 -7.13 8.54
N VAL A 43 16.74 -6.51 8.38
CA VAL A 43 16.62 -5.05 8.42
C VAL A 43 17.03 -4.48 9.78
N LEU A 44 16.65 -5.13 10.87
CA LEU A 44 16.97 -4.67 12.23
C LEU A 44 18.45 -4.89 12.57
N ASP A 45 19.02 -6.00 12.12
CA ASP A 45 20.43 -6.35 12.33
C ASP A 45 21.37 -5.45 11.51
N ASP A 46 20.97 -5.07 10.30
CA ASP A 46 21.74 -4.21 9.39
C ASP A 46 21.59 -2.71 9.70
N CYS A 47 20.82 -2.32 10.73
CA CYS A 47 20.58 -0.93 11.10
C CYS A 47 21.61 -0.44 12.15
N PRO A 48 22.62 0.36 11.77
CA PRO A 48 23.68 0.75 12.70
C PRO A 48 23.17 1.68 13.81
N GLU A 49 22.17 2.51 13.48
CA GLU A 49 21.52 3.45 14.40
C GLU A 49 20.75 2.74 15.53
N ASN A 50 20.54 1.43 15.42
CA ASN A 50 19.76 0.61 16.34
C ASN A 50 20.44 -0.71 16.71
N ALA A 51 21.78 -0.76 16.61
CA ALA A 51 22.54 -1.99 16.80
C ALA A 51 22.36 -2.62 18.20
N GLU A 52 22.11 -1.80 19.22
CA GLU A 52 21.95 -2.24 20.62
C GLU A 52 20.55 -2.76 20.93
N ASN A 53 19.50 -2.06 20.48
CA ASN A 53 18.12 -2.33 20.94
C ASN A 53 17.25 -3.03 19.89
N ARG A 54 17.58 -2.95 18.59
CA ARG A 54 16.87 -3.63 17.47
C ARG A 54 15.33 -3.47 17.46
N GLY A 55 14.76 -2.46 18.12
CA GLY A 55 13.31 -2.23 18.13
C GLY A 55 12.82 -1.37 16.97
N ALA A 56 11.51 -1.40 16.72
CA ALA A 56 10.93 -0.69 15.59
C ALA A 56 9.47 -0.35 15.82
N VAL A 57 8.96 0.61 15.06
CA VAL A 57 7.53 0.79 14.83
C VAL A 57 7.20 0.12 13.50
N ALA A 58 6.18 -0.71 13.48
CA ALA A 58 5.77 -1.41 12.27
C ALA A 58 4.25 -1.38 12.09
N PHE A 59 3.82 -1.06 10.88
CA PHE A 59 2.44 -1.22 10.44
C PHE A 59 2.42 -2.23 9.31
N VAL A 60 1.51 -3.19 9.35
CA VAL A 60 1.32 -4.14 8.25
C VAL A 60 -0.10 -4.65 8.22
N ARG A 61 -0.70 -4.68 7.03
CA ARG A 61 -1.98 -5.33 6.79
C ARG A 61 -1.78 -6.77 6.34
N ASN A 62 -2.71 -7.64 6.71
CA ASN A 62 -2.77 -8.96 6.12
C ASN A 62 -3.49 -8.88 4.77
N VAL A 63 -2.76 -9.18 3.69
CA VAL A 63 -3.29 -9.17 2.32
C VAL A 63 -2.68 -10.35 1.58
N GLU A 64 -3.52 -11.22 1.01
CA GLU A 64 -3.00 -12.35 0.24
C GLU A 64 -2.46 -11.87 -1.11
N PRO A 65 -1.21 -12.21 -1.47
CA PRO A 65 -0.67 -11.84 -2.77
C PRO A 65 -1.37 -12.59 -3.91
N ILE A 66 -1.74 -11.84 -4.94
CA ILE A 66 -2.32 -12.39 -6.16
C ILE A 66 -1.23 -12.42 -7.24
N LEU A 67 -0.99 -13.60 -7.84
CA LEU A 67 -0.07 -13.71 -8.96
C LEU A 67 -0.75 -13.23 -10.25
N GLN A 68 -0.02 -12.44 -11.02
CA GLN A 68 -0.51 -11.99 -12.32
C GLN A 68 -0.34 -13.05 -13.40
N ASN A 69 -1.17 -12.94 -14.43
CA ASN A 69 -0.97 -13.59 -15.71
C ASN A 69 -0.70 -12.51 -16.78
N GLY A 70 0.35 -12.70 -17.59
CA GLY A 70 0.76 -11.70 -18.58
C GLY A 70 1.11 -10.33 -17.96
N PRO A 71 0.87 -9.21 -18.66
CA PRO A 71 1.27 -7.87 -18.22
C PRO A 71 0.30 -7.20 -17.23
N GLN A 72 -0.55 -7.97 -16.53
CA GLN A 72 -1.65 -7.47 -15.69
C GLN A 72 -1.24 -6.94 -14.30
N CYS A 73 0.01 -6.54 -14.11
CA CYS A 73 0.52 -6.17 -12.77
C CYS A 73 -0.26 -5.04 -12.09
N GLY A 74 -0.64 -3.99 -12.83
CA GLY A 74 -1.45 -2.89 -12.29
C GLY A 74 -2.86 -3.34 -11.91
N LEU A 75 -3.53 -4.10 -12.79
CA LEU A 75 -4.89 -4.58 -12.57
C LEU A 75 -4.98 -5.51 -11.34
N VAL A 76 -4.02 -6.42 -11.22
CA VAL A 76 -3.89 -7.31 -10.06
C VAL A 76 -3.60 -6.51 -8.79
N ALA A 77 -2.80 -5.44 -8.87
CA ALA A 77 -2.51 -4.60 -7.71
C ALA A 77 -3.75 -3.85 -7.21
N VAL A 78 -4.63 -3.37 -8.10
CA VAL A 78 -5.91 -2.77 -7.71
C VAL A 78 -6.85 -3.82 -7.07
N GLN A 79 -6.87 -5.05 -7.57
CA GLN A 79 -7.62 -6.13 -6.91
C GLN A 79 -7.09 -6.41 -5.49
N MET A 80 -5.76 -6.42 -5.29
CA MET A 80 -5.17 -6.56 -3.95
C MET A 80 -5.52 -5.38 -3.04
N VAL A 81 -5.70 -4.16 -3.56
CA VAL A 81 -6.22 -3.01 -2.80
C VAL A 81 -7.66 -3.26 -2.35
N ALA A 82 -8.54 -3.72 -3.24
CA ALA A 82 -9.92 -4.05 -2.89
C ALA A 82 -9.97 -5.14 -1.80
N GLN A 83 -9.17 -6.19 -1.95
CA GLN A 83 -9.02 -7.24 -0.95
C GLN A 83 -8.59 -6.70 0.41
N ALA A 84 -7.57 -5.84 0.43
CA ALA A 84 -7.03 -5.25 1.66
C ALA A 84 -8.03 -4.37 2.42
N TYR A 85 -9.08 -3.87 1.75
CA TYR A 85 -10.18 -3.15 2.37
C TYR A 85 -11.39 -4.03 2.71
N GLY A 86 -11.38 -5.32 2.32
CA GLY A 86 -12.51 -6.23 2.47
C GLY A 86 -13.62 -5.99 1.45
N LEU A 87 -13.31 -5.39 0.30
CA LEU A 87 -14.25 -5.17 -0.79
C LEU A 87 -14.39 -6.44 -1.65
N PRO A 88 -15.50 -6.59 -2.40
CA PRO A 88 -15.71 -7.73 -3.27
C PRO A 88 -14.57 -7.90 -4.29
N ILE A 89 -14.05 -9.13 -4.38
CA ILE A 89 -13.08 -9.55 -5.39
C ILE A 89 -13.82 -9.76 -6.72
N ARG A 90 -13.20 -9.35 -7.82
CA ARG A 90 -13.73 -9.48 -9.18
C ARG A 90 -12.99 -10.53 -9.98
N ASN A 91 -13.62 -10.95 -11.08
CA ASN A 91 -12.93 -11.71 -12.11
C ASN A 91 -11.87 -10.80 -12.77
N MET A 92 -10.64 -11.30 -12.93
CA MET A 92 -9.57 -10.55 -13.60
C MET A 92 -9.90 -10.21 -15.06
N GLU A 93 -10.70 -11.03 -15.75
CA GLU A 93 -11.18 -10.75 -17.10
C GLU A 93 -12.11 -9.53 -17.15
N GLU A 94 -12.96 -9.34 -16.12
CA GLU A 94 -13.85 -8.18 -16.00
C GLU A 94 -13.02 -6.89 -15.87
N ILE A 95 -12.01 -6.90 -14.98
CA ILE A 95 -11.12 -5.76 -14.75
C ILE A 95 -10.35 -5.42 -16.03
N PHE A 96 -9.80 -6.44 -16.68
CA PHE A 96 -9.07 -6.28 -17.94
C PHE A 96 -9.97 -5.73 -19.05
N TYR A 97 -11.17 -6.29 -19.23
CA TYR A 97 -12.10 -5.86 -20.26
C TYR A 97 -12.54 -4.40 -20.04
N HIS A 98 -12.80 -4.00 -18.79
CA HIS A 98 -13.11 -2.62 -18.45
C HIS A 98 -11.97 -1.65 -18.85
N ALA A 99 -10.73 -1.97 -18.46
CA ALA A 99 -9.56 -1.16 -18.83
C ALA A 99 -9.36 -1.10 -20.36
N LYS A 100 -9.63 -2.21 -21.06
CA LYS A 100 -9.54 -2.28 -22.52
C LYS A 100 -10.62 -1.45 -23.22
N GLN A 101 -11.85 -1.47 -22.73
CA GLN A 101 -12.95 -0.63 -23.25
C GLN A 101 -12.66 0.87 -23.10
N LYS A 102 -11.97 1.27 -22.02
CA LYS A 102 -11.48 2.64 -21.82
C LYS A 102 -10.31 3.02 -22.75
N GLY A 103 -9.76 2.06 -23.48
CA GLY A 103 -8.60 2.25 -24.35
C GLY A 103 -7.28 2.37 -23.59
N TYR A 104 -7.22 1.94 -22.31
CA TYR A 104 -6.02 2.08 -21.48
C TYR A 104 -5.00 0.97 -21.64
N THR A 105 -5.40 -0.13 -22.28
CA THR A 105 -4.59 -1.34 -22.36
C THR A 105 -4.99 -2.21 -23.55
N ASN A 106 -4.02 -2.90 -24.15
CA ASN A 106 -4.27 -3.92 -25.17
C ASN A 106 -4.24 -5.34 -24.57
N TYR A 107 -3.36 -5.59 -23.60
CA TYR A 107 -3.08 -6.92 -23.04
C TYR A 107 -3.13 -6.99 -21.49
N GLY A 108 -3.39 -5.86 -20.83
CA GLY A 108 -3.49 -5.73 -19.38
C GLY A 108 -2.41 -4.85 -18.75
N GLU A 109 -1.45 -4.38 -19.54
CA GLU A 109 -0.47 -3.39 -19.14
C GLU A 109 -1.14 -2.07 -18.69
N MET A 110 -0.56 -1.38 -17.71
CA MET A 110 -1.05 -0.10 -17.20
C MET A 110 0.11 0.88 -17.03
N PHE A 111 0.26 1.80 -17.99
CA PHE A 111 1.35 2.79 -18.05
C PHE A 111 0.93 4.21 -17.63
N SER A 112 -0.20 4.35 -16.94
CA SER A 112 -0.66 5.63 -16.40
C SER A 112 -1.19 5.43 -14.99
N ALA A 113 -0.69 6.24 -14.04
CA ALA A 113 -1.23 6.26 -12.70
C ALA A 113 -2.69 6.76 -12.69
N ASP A 114 -2.99 7.78 -13.50
CA ASP A 114 -4.34 8.34 -13.63
C ASP A 114 -5.33 7.33 -14.25
N TRP A 115 -4.89 6.54 -15.24
CA TRP A 115 -5.75 5.47 -15.80
C TRP A 115 -5.95 4.32 -14.82
N LEU A 116 -4.93 3.95 -14.04
CA LEU A 116 -5.08 2.92 -13.03
C LEU A 116 -6.03 3.38 -11.91
N ALA A 117 -5.98 4.66 -11.56
CA ALA A 117 -6.91 5.28 -10.62
C ALA A 117 -8.35 5.25 -11.15
N ASP A 118 -8.57 5.62 -12.43
CA ASP A 118 -9.90 5.57 -13.06
C ASP A 118 -10.47 4.15 -13.04
N VAL A 119 -9.67 3.12 -13.36
CA VAL A 119 -10.09 1.71 -13.26
C VAL A 119 -10.49 1.34 -11.83
N ALA A 120 -9.68 1.76 -10.84
CA ALA A 120 -9.94 1.46 -9.44
C ALA A 120 -11.26 2.06 -8.95
N VAL A 121 -11.51 3.36 -9.21
CA VAL A 121 -12.75 4.03 -8.76
C VAL A 121 -13.97 3.61 -9.57
N SER A 122 -13.82 3.31 -10.86
CA SER A 122 -14.92 2.87 -11.72
C SER A 122 -15.45 1.51 -11.29
N LEU A 123 -14.55 0.60 -10.92
CA LEU A 123 -14.92 -0.74 -10.48
C LEU A 123 -15.27 -0.75 -8.99
N TRP A 124 -14.53 -0.05 -8.12
CA TRP A 124 -14.83 0.01 -6.69
C TRP A 124 -15.13 1.45 -6.25
N PRO A 125 -16.38 1.93 -6.38
CA PRO A 125 -16.76 3.30 -6.01
C PRO A 125 -16.56 3.66 -4.54
N MET A 126 -16.35 2.66 -3.67
CA MET A 126 -16.02 2.87 -2.25
C MET A 126 -14.57 3.30 -2.03
N LEU A 127 -13.70 3.12 -3.04
CA LEU A 127 -12.32 3.56 -2.99
C LEU A 127 -12.24 5.06 -3.27
N ASP A 128 -11.50 5.75 -2.41
CA ASP A 128 -11.04 7.11 -2.62
C ASP A 128 -9.59 7.05 -3.08
N VAL A 129 -9.34 7.40 -4.34
CA VAL A 129 -8.04 7.25 -4.98
C VAL A 129 -7.54 8.62 -5.41
N THR A 130 -6.43 9.06 -4.84
CA THR A 130 -5.70 10.25 -5.28
C THR A 130 -4.41 9.86 -5.97
N VAL A 131 -4.11 10.47 -7.11
CA VAL A 131 -2.80 10.34 -7.75
C VAL A 131 -1.91 11.48 -7.29
N GLU A 132 -0.87 11.14 -6.54
CA GLU A 132 0.05 12.09 -5.92
C GLU A 132 1.47 11.87 -6.41
N ASN A 133 2.33 12.85 -6.16
CA ASN A 133 3.77 12.63 -6.27
C ASN A 133 4.23 11.67 -5.17
N ILE A 134 5.37 11.00 -5.38
CA ILE A 134 5.88 10.05 -4.39
C ILE A 134 6.12 10.79 -3.05
N PRO A 135 5.51 10.33 -1.94
CA PRO A 135 5.61 11.02 -0.67
C PRO A 135 6.99 10.89 -0.05
N SER A 136 7.31 11.80 0.88
CA SER A 136 8.44 11.62 1.78
C SER A 136 8.20 10.43 2.71
N THR A 137 9.25 9.88 3.34
CA THR A 137 9.13 8.78 4.31
C THR A 137 8.11 9.12 5.41
N ILE A 138 8.18 10.32 5.98
CA ILE A 138 7.25 10.78 7.03
C ILE A 138 5.82 10.76 6.52
N ARG A 139 5.58 11.30 5.31
CA ARG A 139 4.23 11.36 4.75
C ARG A 139 3.69 9.98 4.36
N MET A 140 4.56 9.09 3.88
CA MET A 140 4.23 7.70 3.60
C MET A 140 3.80 6.95 4.87
N GLU A 141 4.54 7.10 5.96
CA GLU A 141 4.18 6.51 7.26
C GLU A 141 2.84 7.05 7.77
N GLN A 142 2.63 8.38 7.69
CA GLN A 142 1.34 9.01 8.03
C GLN A 142 0.18 8.42 7.23
N PHE A 143 0.32 8.29 5.90
CA PHE A 143 -0.73 7.69 5.07
C PHE A 143 -1.07 6.27 5.52
N ILE A 144 -0.07 5.44 5.81
CA ILE A 144 -0.30 4.06 6.26
C ILE A 144 -0.97 4.03 7.65
N GLN A 145 -0.56 4.91 8.57
CA GLN A 145 -1.18 5.06 9.89
C GLN A 145 -2.63 5.56 9.82
N GLU A 146 -2.95 6.40 8.84
CA GLU A 146 -4.32 6.85 8.49
C GLU A 146 -5.12 5.78 7.73
N ASN A 147 -4.65 4.53 7.74
CA ASN A 147 -5.28 3.40 7.06
C ASN A 147 -5.44 3.65 5.54
N ALA A 148 -4.48 4.31 4.90
CA ALA A 148 -4.32 4.31 3.45
C ALA A 148 -3.40 3.18 2.96
N LEU A 149 -3.44 2.90 1.67
CA LEU A 149 -2.54 2.02 0.92
C LEU A 149 -1.88 2.82 -0.20
N LEU A 150 -0.67 2.43 -0.62
CA LEU A 150 0.00 3.08 -1.74
C LEU A 150 0.28 2.09 -2.87
N LEU A 151 -0.17 2.41 -4.08
CA LEU A 151 0.30 1.74 -5.29
C LEU A 151 1.42 2.55 -5.91
N ILE A 152 2.60 1.95 -6.01
CA ILE A 152 3.81 2.60 -6.50
C ILE A 152 4.32 1.84 -7.73
N PRO A 153 4.42 2.49 -8.90
CA PRO A 153 5.12 1.93 -10.03
C PRO A 153 6.62 2.01 -9.78
N TYR A 154 7.37 0.99 -10.18
CA TYR A 154 8.81 0.89 -9.97
C TYR A 154 9.46 0.04 -11.07
N ASP A 155 10.78 0.11 -11.21
CA ASP A 155 11.51 -0.72 -12.16
C ASP A 155 11.93 -2.03 -11.49
N CYS A 156 11.37 -3.13 -11.98
CA CYS A 156 11.47 -4.44 -11.34
C CYS A 156 12.68 -5.23 -11.83
N ASP A 157 13.54 -5.67 -10.90
CA ASP A 157 14.66 -6.56 -11.23
C ASP A 157 14.25 -8.03 -11.39
N LYS A 158 15.19 -8.89 -11.81
CA LYS A 158 15.03 -10.35 -11.95
C LYS A 158 14.65 -11.03 -10.63
N ASN A 159 15.10 -10.50 -9.50
CA ASN A 159 14.72 -10.95 -8.16
C ASN A 159 13.47 -10.23 -7.61
N HIS A 160 12.79 -9.45 -8.47
CA HIS A 160 11.62 -8.62 -8.20
C HIS A 160 11.84 -7.39 -7.32
N GLN A 161 13.06 -7.13 -6.85
CA GLN A 161 13.37 -5.94 -6.07
C GLN A 161 13.38 -4.67 -6.93
N PRO A 162 13.23 -3.48 -6.32
CA PRO A 162 13.44 -2.22 -7.02
C PRO A 162 14.86 -2.09 -7.56
N CYS A 163 14.98 -1.66 -8.81
CA CYS A 163 16.25 -1.35 -9.46
C CYS A 163 16.17 -0.03 -10.23
N ASN A 164 17.27 0.40 -10.83
CA ASN A 164 17.36 1.66 -11.56
C ASN A 164 17.84 1.43 -13.01
N ARG A 165 17.01 0.81 -13.87
CA ARG A 165 17.34 0.44 -15.26
C ARG A 165 16.47 1.16 -16.29
N GLY A 166 16.20 2.45 -16.06
CA GLY A 166 15.39 3.30 -16.96
C GLY A 166 13.90 2.98 -17.09
N GLY A 167 13.35 1.97 -16.38
CA GLY A 167 11.93 1.60 -16.47
C GLY A 167 11.60 0.54 -17.51
N HIS A 168 12.61 -0.12 -18.11
CA HIS A 168 12.39 -1.20 -19.09
C HIS A 168 11.63 -2.40 -18.51
N SER A 169 11.61 -2.54 -17.17
CA SER A 169 10.83 -3.54 -16.46
C SER A 169 9.86 -2.88 -15.48
N ALA A 170 9.25 -1.75 -15.87
CA ALA A 170 8.24 -1.05 -15.09
C ALA A 170 7.15 -2.01 -14.60
N HIS A 171 6.79 -1.86 -13.32
CA HIS A 171 5.93 -2.77 -12.60
C HIS A 171 5.18 -2.05 -11.48
N TRP A 172 4.07 -2.61 -11.02
CA TRP A 172 3.33 -2.06 -9.89
C TRP A 172 3.55 -2.91 -8.63
N CYS A 173 3.77 -2.24 -7.51
CA CYS A 173 3.69 -2.86 -6.18
C CYS A 173 2.66 -2.14 -5.32
N LEU A 174 2.07 -2.88 -4.40
CA LEU A 174 1.19 -2.38 -3.35
C LEU A 174 1.97 -2.35 -2.04
N VAL A 175 2.15 -1.15 -1.48
CA VAL A 175 2.66 -0.94 -0.13
C VAL A 175 1.52 -1.14 0.85
N ILE A 176 1.66 -2.13 1.73
CA ILE A 176 0.66 -2.53 2.73
C ILE A 176 1.08 -2.21 4.16
N GLY A 177 2.23 -1.54 4.33
CA GLY A 177 2.84 -1.34 5.63
C GLY A 177 4.26 -0.77 5.57
N PHE A 178 4.81 -0.46 6.73
CA PHE A 178 6.20 -0.04 6.91
C PHE A 178 6.82 -0.64 8.17
N LEU A 179 8.16 -0.65 8.21
CA LEU A 179 9.01 -0.97 9.34
C LEU A 179 10.02 0.16 9.52
N CYS A 180 9.86 0.95 10.58
CA CYS A 180 10.77 2.02 10.96
C CYS A 180 11.59 1.59 12.17
N PRO A 181 12.90 1.33 12.03
CA PRO A 181 13.78 1.12 13.18
C PRO A 181 13.78 2.36 14.10
N VAL A 182 13.69 2.14 15.42
CA VAL A 182 13.66 3.19 16.44
C VAL A 182 14.59 2.78 17.58
N LYS A 183 15.65 3.58 17.81
CA LYS A 183 16.74 3.26 18.74
C LYS A 183 16.28 3.13 20.20
N GLU A 184 15.21 3.83 20.57
CA GLU A 184 14.64 3.83 21.92
C GLU A 184 13.81 2.58 22.22
N LEU A 185 13.48 1.78 21.20
CA LEU A 185 12.67 0.57 21.36
C LEU A 185 13.56 -0.67 21.37
N VAL A 186 13.21 -1.64 22.20
CA VAL A 186 13.86 -2.97 22.28
C VAL A 186 13.07 -4.08 21.56
N THR A 187 11.84 -3.78 21.14
CA THR A 187 10.94 -4.71 20.44
C THR A 187 10.21 -3.99 19.32
N ILE A 188 9.53 -4.76 18.46
CA ILE A 188 8.68 -4.20 17.41
C ILE A 188 7.31 -3.86 17.99
N THR A 189 6.93 -2.59 17.93
CA THR A 189 5.56 -2.12 18.22
C THR A 189 4.72 -2.22 16.96
N TRP A 190 3.76 -3.15 16.94
CA TRP A 190 2.93 -3.45 15.78
C TRP A 190 1.61 -2.68 15.76
N ASN A 191 1.26 -2.13 14.60
CA ASN A 191 -0.05 -1.56 14.27
C ASN A 191 -0.59 -0.56 15.31
N THR A 192 0.31 0.13 16.01
CA THR A 192 -0.01 1.10 17.05
C THR A 192 0.62 2.42 16.69
N ALA A 193 -0.20 3.46 16.58
CA ALA A 193 0.28 4.79 16.23
C ALA A 193 0.99 5.39 17.44
N ILE A 194 2.32 5.36 17.41
CA ILE A 194 3.16 6.02 18.40
C ILE A 194 4.00 7.10 17.73
N ALA A 195 4.18 8.22 18.42
CA ALA A 195 5.09 9.25 17.97
C ALA A 195 6.52 8.70 17.97
N HIS A 196 7.20 8.84 16.84
CA HIS A 196 8.59 8.43 16.68
C HIS A 196 9.25 9.28 15.60
N THR A 197 10.58 9.29 15.61
CA THR A 197 11.35 9.93 14.53
C THR A 197 11.47 8.95 13.37
N CYS A 198 10.95 9.30 12.20
CA CYS A 198 11.08 8.46 11.01
C CYS A 198 12.56 8.28 10.64
N SER A 199 12.96 7.04 10.37
CA SER A 199 14.34 6.70 10.06
C SER A 199 14.62 6.72 8.56
N LYS A 200 15.85 7.07 8.16
CA LYS A 200 16.32 6.82 6.78
C LYS A 200 16.46 5.33 6.47
N ALA A 201 16.44 4.48 7.50
CA ALA A 201 16.40 3.04 7.40
C ALA A 201 14.97 2.48 7.33
N THR A 202 13.92 3.32 7.19
CA THR A 202 12.56 2.82 7.03
C THR A 202 12.43 1.93 5.79
N HIS A 203 11.86 0.75 6.00
CA HIS A 203 11.48 -0.20 4.97
C HIS A 203 9.95 -0.22 4.81
N VAL A 204 9.50 -0.66 3.65
CA VAL A 204 8.09 -0.87 3.33
C VAL A 204 7.80 -2.36 3.14
N PHE A 205 6.63 -2.76 3.59
CA PHE A 205 6.05 -4.07 3.32
C PHE A 205 5.29 -3.99 1.99
N CYS A 206 5.72 -4.76 1.00
CA CYS A 206 5.16 -4.70 -0.35
C CYS A 206 4.69 -6.06 -0.85
N ILE A 207 3.61 -6.06 -1.62
CA ILE A 207 3.16 -7.20 -2.43
C ILE A 207 3.00 -6.78 -3.90
N HIS A 208 3.15 -7.72 -4.81
CA HIS A 208 3.16 -7.46 -6.25
C HIS A 208 2.86 -8.76 -7.03
N GLY A 209 2.50 -8.63 -8.31
CA GLY A 209 1.98 -9.76 -9.11
C GLY A 209 2.98 -10.87 -9.47
N LYS A 210 4.26 -10.75 -9.12
CA LYS A 210 5.31 -11.74 -9.48
C LYS A 210 5.71 -12.69 -8.36
N SER A 211 5.21 -12.52 -7.14
CA SER A 211 5.59 -13.36 -6.00
C SER A 211 4.46 -13.51 -5.00
N ARG A 212 4.44 -14.66 -4.30
CA ARG A 212 3.58 -14.90 -3.13
C ARG A 212 4.21 -14.48 -1.81
N HIS A 213 5.44 -13.94 -1.83
CA HIS A 213 6.17 -13.63 -0.61
C HIS A 213 6.16 -12.13 -0.34
N LEU A 214 5.73 -11.74 0.87
CA LEU A 214 5.79 -10.37 1.36
C LEU A 214 7.20 -9.81 1.23
N ALA A 215 7.37 -8.80 0.40
CA ALA A 215 8.63 -8.11 0.23
C ALA A 215 8.85 -7.10 1.36
N VAL A 216 10.12 -6.91 1.73
CA VAL A 216 10.57 -5.90 2.68
C VAL A 216 11.67 -5.12 1.97
N TRP A 217 11.38 -3.89 1.55
CA TRP A 217 12.30 -3.09 0.73
C TRP A 217 12.58 -1.75 1.39
N LYS A 218 13.81 -1.25 1.27
CA LYS A 218 14.14 0.08 1.76
C LYS A 218 13.33 1.11 1.00
N TYR A 219 12.60 1.97 1.70
CA TYR A 219 11.67 2.89 1.03
C TYR A 219 12.40 3.81 0.04
N SER A 220 13.58 4.31 0.42
CA SER A 220 14.40 5.17 -0.45
C SER A 220 14.81 4.48 -1.78
N GLN A 221 15.00 3.16 -1.79
CA GLN A 221 15.31 2.41 -3.02
C GLN A 221 14.08 2.29 -3.92
N LEU A 222 12.90 2.05 -3.35
CA LEU A 222 11.64 2.04 -4.09
C LEU A 222 11.36 3.43 -4.71
N VAL A 223 11.57 4.50 -3.95
CA VAL A 223 11.47 5.88 -4.45
C VAL A 223 12.44 6.12 -5.60
N ALA A 224 13.73 5.81 -5.43
CA ALA A 224 14.72 5.98 -6.50
C ALA A 224 14.35 5.19 -7.77
N SER A 225 13.81 3.99 -7.62
CA SER A 225 13.35 3.15 -8.72
C SER A 225 12.18 3.78 -9.48
N ASN A 226 11.20 4.36 -8.77
CA ASN A 226 10.09 5.11 -9.37
C ASN A 226 10.57 6.37 -10.14
N PHE A 227 11.49 7.14 -9.56
CA PHE A 227 12.06 8.33 -10.23
C PHE A 227 12.86 7.98 -11.49
N ASN A 228 13.39 6.75 -11.57
CA ASN A 228 14.14 6.25 -12.71
C ASN A 228 13.25 5.75 -13.87
N LEU A 229 11.92 5.76 -13.75
CA LEU A 229 11.03 5.37 -14.85
C LEU A 229 11.11 6.38 -16.00
N ARG A 230 11.84 6.06 -17.07
CA ARG A 230 12.10 6.94 -18.20
C ARG A 230 11.39 6.46 -19.45
N GLU A 231 11.61 5.23 -19.86
CA GLU A 231 11.10 4.70 -21.12
C GLU A 231 10.60 3.26 -20.97
N ALA A 232 9.55 2.92 -21.71
CA ALA A 232 9.10 1.54 -21.80
C ALA A 232 10.09 0.69 -22.61
N SER A 233 10.07 -0.62 -22.40
CA SER A 233 10.90 -1.54 -23.17
C SER A 233 10.48 -1.54 -24.65
N ARG A 234 11.47 -1.49 -25.55
CA ARG A 234 11.25 -1.59 -27.01
C ARG A 234 10.63 -2.93 -27.45
N LYS A 235 10.57 -3.93 -26.56
CA LYS A 235 9.88 -5.20 -26.80
C LYS A 235 8.35 -5.08 -26.73
N MET A 236 7.84 -3.95 -26.26
CA MET A 236 6.41 -3.69 -26.03
C MET A 236 5.80 -2.90 -27.20
N ILE A 237 5.82 -3.50 -28.40
CA ILE A 237 5.51 -2.79 -29.66
C ILE A 237 4.04 -2.33 -29.72
N ASP A 238 3.12 -3.11 -29.16
CA ASP A 238 1.67 -2.86 -29.24
C ASP A 238 1.06 -2.49 -27.87
N TYR A 239 1.86 -2.03 -26.91
CA TYR A 239 1.33 -1.62 -25.60
C TYR A 239 0.76 -0.21 -25.67
N VAL A 240 -0.32 0.03 -24.92
CA VAL A 240 -0.88 1.38 -24.80
C VAL A 240 -0.04 2.18 -23.80
N ILE A 241 0.65 3.19 -24.28
CA ILE A 241 1.45 4.12 -23.48
C ILE A 241 0.91 5.53 -23.72
N PRO A 242 0.45 6.25 -22.68
CA PRO A 242 -0.21 7.56 -22.82
C PRO A 242 0.72 8.67 -23.32
N SER A 243 2.02 8.49 -23.16
CA SER A 243 3.07 9.45 -23.50
C SER A 243 4.21 8.76 -24.25
N SER A 244 5.07 9.53 -24.90
CA SER A 244 6.29 9.01 -25.54
C SER A 244 7.29 8.39 -24.57
N ASP A 245 7.12 8.62 -23.26
CA ASP A 245 7.99 8.17 -22.17
C ASP A 245 7.13 7.66 -20.98
N LEU A 246 7.75 7.31 -19.85
CA LEU A 246 7.07 6.87 -18.63
C LEU A 246 6.75 8.00 -17.64
N SER A 247 6.64 9.25 -18.10
CA SER A 247 6.34 10.40 -17.23
C SER A 247 5.02 10.29 -16.45
N THR A 248 4.04 9.58 -17.00
CA THR A 248 2.74 9.29 -16.36
C THR A 248 2.83 8.29 -15.20
N LEU A 249 3.99 7.66 -14.99
CA LEU A 249 4.32 6.81 -13.85
C LEU A 249 5.41 7.41 -12.95
N ARG A 250 6.36 8.12 -13.54
CA ARG A 250 7.53 8.69 -12.87
C ARG A 250 7.13 9.75 -11.86
N ASN A 251 7.62 9.62 -10.64
CA ASN A 251 7.24 10.48 -9.51
C ASN A 251 5.71 10.50 -9.30
N ARG A 252 5.04 9.36 -9.47
CA ARG A 252 3.60 9.21 -9.24
C ARG A 252 3.32 7.97 -8.41
N CYS A 253 2.32 8.04 -7.55
CA CYS A 253 1.70 6.90 -6.87
C CYS A 253 0.21 7.14 -6.70
N LEU A 254 -0.55 6.06 -6.48
CA LEU A 254 -1.92 6.19 -5.99
C LEU A 254 -1.89 6.07 -4.47
N VAL A 255 -2.50 7.03 -3.78
CA VAL A 255 -2.85 6.91 -2.37
C VAL A 255 -4.31 6.49 -2.34
N VAL A 256 -4.58 5.32 -1.79
CA VAL A 256 -5.93 4.73 -1.80
C VAL A 256 -6.46 4.61 -0.38
N ARG A 257 -7.64 5.18 -0.15
CA ARG A 257 -8.47 5.03 1.05
C ARG A 257 -9.76 4.32 0.69
N CYS A 258 -10.53 3.94 1.70
CA CYS A 258 -11.86 3.36 1.51
C CYS A 258 -12.85 4.08 2.41
N HIS A 259 -13.89 4.67 1.81
CA HIS A 259 -15.02 5.23 2.54
C HIS A 259 -15.87 4.08 3.05
N ARG A 260 -15.54 3.51 4.22
CA ARG A 260 -16.47 2.57 4.84
C ARG A 260 -17.69 3.35 5.33
N ASP A 261 -18.86 2.95 4.86
CA ASP A 261 -20.12 3.39 5.43
C ASP A 261 -20.15 2.89 6.89
N THR A 262 -20.01 3.81 7.84
CA THR A 262 -19.98 3.50 9.28
C THR A 262 -21.33 2.99 9.80
N THR A 263 -22.32 2.90 8.91
CA THR A 263 -23.69 2.43 9.16
C THR A 263 -23.83 0.91 9.07
N ALA A 264 -22.94 0.20 8.37
CA ALA A 264 -23.09 -1.24 8.12
C ALA A 264 -22.73 -2.16 9.30
N PHE A 265 -22.11 -1.65 10.37
CA PHE A 265 -21.83 -2.42 11.59
C PHE A 265 -23.01 -2.46 12.59
N ASN A 266 -24.13 -1.78 12.30
CA ASN A 266 -25.34 -1.83 13.12
C ASN A 266 -26.34 -2.92 12.68
N ALA A 267 -25.99 -3.75 11.70
CA ALA A 267 -26.91 -4.74 11.11
C ALA A 267 -26.56 -6.21 11.44
N ILE A 268 -25.78 -6.44 12.50
CA ILE A 268 -25.63 -7.78 13.07
C ILE A 268 -25.86 -7.66 14.59
N THR A 269 -27.14 -7.61 14.94
CA THR A 269 -27.65 -8.11 16.23
C THR A 269 -27.65 -9.63 16.23
#